data_AF-A0A1S8XAX3-F1
#
_entry.id   AF-A0A1S8XAX3-F1
#
_cell.length_a   1.000
_cell.length_b   1.000
_cell.length_c   1.000
_cell.angle_alpha   90.00
_cell.angle_beta   90.00
_cell.angle_gamma   90.00
#
_symmetry.space_group_name_H-M   'P 1'
#
loop_
_entity.id
_entity.type
_entity.pdbx_description
1 polymer ?
#
loop_
_entity_poly.entity_id
_entity_poly.type
_entity_poly.pdbx_seq_one_letter_code
_entity_poly.pdbx_strand_id
1 'polypeptide(L)'
;MRKLSEKTNAPKLKPKSASRCVCLASALFCKKVDELLRTELRNLKISIDKEKLRRVAKKKGRKGRKGKKGRRGRKQKDLTPDRTLISLYEELVLADIIKKVKKTQLSDFLGEYSFLGTTLRQANIEPQPSLSDVRRLLTEYAILPLGKTF
;
A
#
# COMPACT_ATOMS: atom_id res chain seq x y z
N MET A 1 22.13 37.02 58.17
CA MET A 1 20.66 36.93 58.40
C MET A 1 19.98 37.54 57.18
N ARG A 2 19.20 36.88 56.32
CA ARG A 2 18.49 35.60 56.28
C ARG A 2 18.46 35.12 54.82
N LYS A 3 18.48 33.79 54.66
CA LYS A 3 18.28 33.07 53.38
C LYS A 3 16.93 33.45 52.76
N LEU A 4 16.87 33.68 51.46
CA LEU A 4 15.69 33.36 50.66
C LEU A 4 16.13 32.69 49.35
N SER A 5 15.89 31.39 49.34
CA SER A 5 15.94 30.50 48.19
C SER A 5 14.87 30.90 47.17
N GLU A 6 15.26 31.37 45.99
CA GLU A 6 14.38 31.37 44.83
C GLU A 6 14.28 29.93 44.32
N LYS A 7 13.18 29.28 44.69
CA LYS A 7 12.79 27.98 44.18
C LYS A 7 12.43 28.15 42.71
N THR A 8 13.23 27.54 41.83
CA THR A 8 12.86 27.26 40.44
C THR A 8 11.64 26.35 40.41
N ASN A 9 10.45 26.94 40.35
CA ASN A 9 9.21 26.19 40.12
C ASN A 9 9.05 25.99 38.61
N ALA A 10 9.61 24.89 38.11
CA ALA A 10 9.30 24.40 36.78
C ALA A 10 7.81 23.97 36.75
N PRO A 11 6.96 24.57 35.89
CA PRO A 11 5.62 24.05 35.71
C PRO A 11 5.70 22.66 35.10
N LYS A 12 5.33 21.65 35.89
CA LYS A 12 5.13 20.27 35.44
C LYS A 12 4.11 20.27 34.29
N LEU A 13 4.59 20.19 33.06
CA LEU A 13 3.77 19.85 31.90
C LEU A 13 3.24 18.42 32.10
N LYS A 14 1.99 18.33 32.56
CA LYS A 14 1.22 17.09 32.52
C LYS A 14 1.02 16.69 31.04
N PRO A 15 1.11 15.41 30.67
CA PRO A 15 0.95 14.95 29.29
C PRO A 15 -0.51 15.08 28.88
N LYS A 16 -0.90 16.25 28.40
CA LYS A 16 -2.18 16.41 27.71
C LYS A 16 -2.01 15.89 26.29
N SER A 17 -2.97 15.05 25.90
CA SER A 17 -3.37 14.70 24.53
C SER A 17 -2.46 13.75 23.75
N ALA A 18 -2.73 12.44 23.91
CA ALA A 18 -2.52 11.46 22.87
C ALA A 18 -3.13 11.92 21.51
N SER A 19 -4.19 12.74 21.54
CA SER A 19 -4.78 13.41 20.38
C SER A 19 -3.90 14.47 19.70
N ARG A 20 -2.93 15.11 20.38
CA ARG A 20 -1.94 15.98 19.71
C ARG A 20 -0.84 15.17 19.03
N CYS A 21 -0.54 13.98 19.54
CA CYS A 21 0.52 13.13 18.99
C CYS A 21 0.13 12.58 17.60
N VAL A 22 -1.16 12.24 17.40
CA VAL A 22 -1.66 11.78 16.08
C VAL A 22 -1.64 12.90 15.04
N CYS A 23 -2.10 14.11 15.38
CA CYS A 23 -2.07 15.24 14.45
C CYS A 23 -0.64 15.66 14.05
N LEU A 24 0.32 15.59 14.98
CA LEU A 24 1.73 15.86 14.69
C LEU A 24 2.34 14.77 13.80
N ALA A 25 1.99 13.50 14.00
CA ALA A 25 2.42 12.39 13.15
C ALA A 25 1.82 12.47 11.74
N SER A 26 0.53 12.80 11.61
CA SER A 26 -0.13 13.02 10.31
C SER A 26 0.46 14.21 9.55
N ALA A 27 0.77 15.32 10.24
CA ALA A 27 1.40 16.48 9.63
C ALA A 27 2.85 16.20 9.18
N LEU A 28 3.61 15.41 9.95
CA LEU A 28 4.96 14.97 9.57
C LEU A 28 4.93 14.02 8.37
N PHE A 29 3.98 13.10 8.32
CA PHE A 29 3.81 12.19 7.19
C PHE A 29 3.38 12.93 5.92
N CYS A 30 2.46 13.90 6.03
CA CYS A 30 2.04 14.73 4.91
C CYS A 30 3.23 15.48 4.28
N LYS A 31 4.08 16.12 5.11
CA LYS A 31 5.31 16.78 4.63
C LYS A 31 6.26 15.82 3.92
N LYS A 32 6.44 14.61 4.48
CA LYS A 32 7.31 13.60 3.88
C LYS A 32 6.77 13.09 2.53
N VAL A 33 5.47 12.88 2.44
CA VAL A 33 4.79 12.47 1.21
C VAL A 33 4.84 13.58 0.16
N ASP A 34 4.62 14.84 0.54
CA ASP A 34 4.70 15.99 -0.35
C ASP A 34 6.10 16.18 -0.95
N GLU A 35 7.16 15.97 -0.17
CA GLU A 35 8.55 16.00 -0.65
C GLU A 35 8.85 14.91 -1.69
N LEU A 36 8.32 13.70 -1.46
CA LEU A 36 8.45 12.59 -2.41
C LEU A 36 7.64 12.87 -3.68
N LEU A 37 6.41 13.36 -3.56
CA LEU A 37 5.56 13.71 -4.70
C LEU A 37 6.21 14.77 -5.60
N ARG A 38 6.81 15.80 -4.99
CA ARG A 38 7.55 16.85 -5.73
C ARG A 38 8.78 16.31 -6.44
N THR A 39 9.41 15.27 -5.90
CA THR A 39 10.58 14.63 -6.50
C THR A 39 10.17 13.78 -7.71
N GLU A 40 9.09 13.01 -7.59
CA GLU A 40 8.54 12.24 -8.71
C GLU A 40 8.05 13.14 -9.85
N LEU A 41 7.40 14.26 -9.54
CA LEU A 41 6.99 15.23 -10.56
C LEU A 41 8.20 15.82 -11.33
N ARG A 42 9.33 16.06 -10.64
CA ARG A 42 10.58 16.49 -11.30
C ARG A 42 11.14 15.40 -12.21
N ASN A 43 11.15 14.14 -11.76
CA ASN A 43 11.61 12.99 -12.54
C ASN A 43 10.76 12.77 -13.80
N LEU A 44 9.43 12.91 -13.67
CA LEU A 44 8.50 12.81 -14.80
C LEU A 44 8.70 13.95 -15.81
N LYS A 45 8.89 15.19 -15.34
CA LYS A 45 9.15 16.34 -16.23
C LYS A 45 10.44 16.14 -17.04
N ILE A 46 11.52 15.70 -16.39
CA ILE A 46 12.79 15.38 -17.06
C ILE A 46 12.60 14.27 -18.11
N SER A 47 11.77 13.27 -17.82
CA SER A 47 11.51 12.15 -18.73
C SER A 47 10.68 12.57 -19.95
N ILE A 48 9.67 13.44 -19.75
CA ILE A 48 8.86 14.02 -20.82
C ILE A 48 9.71 14.91 -21.73
N ASP A 49 10.60 15.73 -21.17
CA ASP A 49 11.46 16.62 -21.98
C ASP A 49 12.49 15.80 -22.77
N LYS A 50 13.06 14.74 -22.18
CA LYS A 50 13.88 13.75 -22.90
C LYS A 50 13.08 13.04 -24.01
N GLU A 51 11.82 12.70 -23.76
CA GLU A 51 10.96 12.08 -24.77
C GLU A 51 10.61 13.06 -25.90
N LYS A 52 10.31 14.32 -25.60
CA LYS A 52 10.07 15.37 -26.61
C LYS A 52 11.31 15.58 -27.48
N LEU A 53 12.50 15.67 -26.88
CA LEU A 53 13.77 15.75 -27.62
C LEU A 53 13.98 14.51 -28.51
N ARG A 54 13.67 13.30 -28.00
CA ARG A 54 13.70 12.06 -28.79
C ARG A 54 12.67 12.05 -29.91
N ARG A 55 11.46 12.55 -29.71
CA ARG A 55 10.40 12.64 -30.74
C ARG A 55 10.76 13.64 -31.84
N VAL A 56 11.40 14.77 -31.51
CA VAL A 56 11.93 15.74 -32.47
C VAL A 56 13.09 15.15 -33.27
N ALA A 57 14.02 14.43 -32.62
CA ALA A 57 15.10 13.71 -33.30
C ALA A 57 14.57 12.60 -34.23
N LYS A 58 13.52 11.88 -33.82
CA LYS A 58 12.89 10.80 -34.62
C LYS A 58 12.08 11.32 -35.82
N LYS A 59 11.57 12.56 -35.76
CA LYS A 59 10.92 13.24 -36.91
C LYS A 59 11.92 13.70 -37.98
N LYS A 60 13.20 13.93 -37.62
CA LYS A 60 14.25 14.31 -38.59
C LYS A 60 14.93 13.13 -39.31
N GLY A 61 14.63 11.89 -38.94
CA GLY A 61 15.26 10.71 -39.54
C GLY A 61 14.31 9.53 -39.70
N ARG A 62 13.38 9.58 -40.67
CA ARG A 62 12.72 8.36 -41.17
C ARG A 62 12.11 8.52 -42.56
N LYS A 63 12.97 8.47 -43.59
CA LYS A 63 12.58 8.01 -44.94
C LYS A 63 13.31 6.67 -45.15
N GLY A 64 12.59 5.55 -45.13
CA GLY A 64 13.21 4.24 -45.34
C GLY A 64 12.38 3.02 -44.95
N ARG A 65 11.64 2.52 -45.94
CA ARG A 65 11.21 1.13 -46.22
C ARG A 65 10.24 0.37 -45.29
N LYS A 66 9.09 0.12 -45.92
CA LYS A 66 8.04 -0.90 -45.71
C LYS A 66 8.65 -2.32 -45.65
N GLY A 67 8.24 -3.15 -44.68
CA GLY A 67 8.66 -4.55 -44.64
C GLY A 67 8.06 -5.39 -43.50
N LYS A 68 7.08 -6.23 -43.90
CA LYS A 68 6.65 -7.53 -43.32
C LYS A 68 5.83 -7.58 -42.02
N LYS A 69 4.54 -7.82 -42.28
CA LYS A 69 3.46 -8.43 -41.50
C LYS A 69 3.88 -9.72 -40.79
N GLY A 70 3.44 -9.86 -39.54
CA GLY A 70 3.07 -11.13 -38.92
C GLY A 70 4.11 -11.80 -38.02
N ARG A 71 4.13 -11.44 -36.72
CA ARG A 71 4.68 -12.33 -35.69
C ARG A 71 3.52 -12.83 -34.82
N ARG A 72 3.08 -14.05 -35.17
CA ARG A 72 2.14 -14.89 -34.42
C ARG A 72 2.50 -14.90 -32.93
N GLY A 73 1.47 -14.79 -32.10
CA GLY A 73 1.40 -15.24 -30.71
C GLY A 73 2.63 -15.01 -29.86
N ARG A 74 2.57 -14.00 -28.98
CA ARG A 74 3.27 -14.08 -27.70
C ARG A 74 2.69 -15.28 -26.94
N LYS A 75 3.17 -16.50 -27.24
CA LYS A 75 3.39 -17.45 -26.16
C LYS A 75 4.22 -16.70 -25.14
N GLN A 76 3.77 -16.67 -23.89
CA GLN A 76 4.64 -16.29 -22.80
C GLN A 76 5.91 -17.12 -22.99
N LYS A 77 6.96 -16.45 -23.46
CA LYS A 77 8.26 -17.04 -23.55
C LYS A 77 8.69 -17.07 -22.11
N ASP A 78 8.64 -18.25 -21.49
CA ASP A 78 9.37 -18.49 -20.27
C ASP A 78 10.81 -18.07 -20.57
N LEU A 79 11.22 -16.94 -19.98
CA LEU A 79 12.48 -16.29 -20.29
C LEU A 79 13.68 -17.06 -19.74
N THR A 80 13.45 -18.12 -18.97
CA THR A 80 14.49 -18.98 -18.39
C THR A 80 14.00 -20.42 -18.21
N PRO A 81 13.97 -21.24 -19.27
CA PRO A 81 13.79 -22.69 -19.14
C PRO A 81 14.96 -23.37 -18.41
N ASP A 82 16.07 -22.66 -18.17
CA ASP A 82 17.30 -23.18 -17.57
C ASP A 82 17.44 -22.88 -16.06
N ARG A 83 16.44 -22.26 -15.42
CA ARG A 83 16.49 -21.97 -13.98
C ARG A 83 15.92 -23.11 -13.16
N THR A 84 16.68 -23.55 -12.15
CA THR A 84 16.22 -24.52 -11.17
C THR A 84 15.04 -23.95 -10.36
N LEU A 85 14.10 -24.80 -9.95
CA LEU A 85 12.93 -24.40 -9.16
C LEU A 85 13.33 -23.59 -7.92
N ILE A 86 14.45 -23.94 -7.30
CA ILE A 86 15.00 -23.29 -6.11
C ILE A 86 15.34 -21.82 -6.39
N SER A 87 16.03 -21.53 -7.49
CA SER A 87 16.36 -20.15 -7.88
C SER A 87 15.11 -19.29 -8.12
N LEU A 88 14.07 -19.88 -8.69
CA LEU A 88 12.80 -19.18 -8.90
C LEU A 88 12.07 -18.91 -7.58
N TYR A 89 12.07 -19.88 -6.66
CA TYR A 89 11.50 -19.70 -5.32
C TYR A 89 12.20 -18.58 -4.55
N GLU A 90 13.53 -18.51 -4.63
CA GLU A 90 14.31 -17.42 -4.01
C GLU A 90 13.91 -16.05 -4.58
N GLU A 91 13.76 -15.93 -5.90
CA GLU A 91 13.28 -14.69 -6.54
C GLU A 91 11.88 -14.29 -6.10
N LEU A 92 10.96 -15.26 -5.97
CA LEU A 92 9.58 -15.01 -5.54
C LEU A 92 9.48 -14.61 -4.06
N VAL A 93 10.36 -15.16 -3.22
CA VAL A 93 10.48 -14.77 -1.81
C VAL A 93 11.10 -13.38 -1.69
N LEU A 94 12.15 -13.08 -2.48
CA LEU A 94 12.75 -11.74 -2.53
C LEU A 94 11.78 -10.68 -3.08
N ALA A 95 10.96 -11.05 -4.07
CA ALA A 95 9.88 -10.23 -4.61
C ALA A 95 8.69 -10.10 -3.64
N ASP A 96 8.75 -10.74 -2.47
CA ASP A 96 7.74 -10.67 -1.43
C ASP A 96 6.37 -11.21 -1.89
N ILE A 97 6.35 -12.04 -2.94
CA ILE A 97 5.13 -12.65 -3.46
C ILE A 97 4.75 -13.84 -2.59
N ILE A 98 5.75 -14.63 -2.18
CA ILE A 98 5.57 -15.77 -1.28
C ILE A 98 5.95 -15.32 0.13
N LYS A 99 4.93 -15.05 0.96
CA LYS A 99 5.13 -14.65 2.35
C LYS A 99 4.75 -15.78 3.30
N LYS A 100 5.63 -16.06 4.26
CA LYS A 100 5.30 -16.94 5.38
C LYS A 100 4.33 -16.21 6.32
N VAL A 101 3.09 -16.69 6.36
CA VAL A 101 2.06 -16.12 7.25
C VAL A 101 2.36 -16.49 8.70
N LYS A 102 2.27 -15.51 9.61
CA LYS A 102 2.38 -15.74 11.05
C LYS A 102 1.14 -16.49 11.52
N LYS A 103 1.32 -17.53 12.33
CA LYS A 103 0.20 -18.23 12.97
C LYS A 103 -0.36 -17.31 14.06
N THR A 104 -1.52 -16.71 13.81
CA THR A 104 -2.25 -15.86 14.75
C THR A 104 -3.56 -16.52 15.13
N GLN A 105 -3.98 -16.38 16.38
CA GLN A 105 -5.29 -16.88 16.80
C GLN A 105 -6.39 -15.91 16.37
N LEU A 106 -7.61 -16.44 16.16
CA LEU A 106 -8.78 -15.62 15.82
C LEU A 106 -9.18 -14.67 16.96
N SER A 107 -8.86 -15.03 18.21
CA SER A 107 -9.11 -14.21 19.40
C SER A 107 -8.32 -12.90 19.41
N ASP A 108 -7.11 -12.90 18.83
CA ASP A 108 -6.23 -11.74 18.77
C ASP A 108 -6.67 -10.73 17.70
N PHE A 109 -7.61 -11.13 16.84
CA PHE A 109 -8.11 -10.30 15.76
C PHE A 109 -9.18 -9.34 16.28
N LEU A 110 -8.74 -8.11 16.54
CA LEU A 110 -9.59 -6.97 16.87
C LEU A 110 -10.01 -6.27 15.57
N GLY A 111 -11.27 -6.45 15.18
CA GLY A 111 -11.90 -5.73 14.09
C GLY A 111 -12.94 -4.75 14.64
N GLU A 112 -13.03 -3.57 14.04
CA GLU A 112 -14.17 -2.66 14.25
C GLU A 112 -15.34 -3.07 13.34
N TYR A 113 -16.57 -2.82 13.79
CA TYR A 113 -17.77 -3.07 12.99
C TYR A 113 -18.06 -1.85 12.10
N SER A 114 -18.56 -2.10 10.88
CA SER A 114 -19.06 -1.03 10.02
C SER A 114 -20.45 -0.58 10.48
N PHE A 115 -20.50 0.40 11.38
CA PHE A 115 -21.76 0.94 11.93
C PHE A 115 -22.59 1.70 10.88
N LEU A 116 -21.93 2.30 9.88
CA LEU A 116 -22.58 3.05 8.80
C LEU A 116 -23.15 2.15 7.70
N GLY A 117 -22.97 0.82 7.80
CA GLY A 117 -23.36 -0.11 6.73
C GLY A 117 -24.84 -0.03 6.36
N THR A 118 -25.73 0.15 7.34
CA THR A 118 -27.19 0.26 7.09
C THR A 118 -27.56 1.57 6.41
N THR A 119 -26.97 2.68 6.84
CA THR A 119 -27.20 4.01 6.25
C THR A 119 -26.65 4.09 4.82
N LEU A 120 -25.49 3.49 4.55
CA LEU A 120 -24.93 3.40 3.19
C LEU A 120 -25.85 2.62 2.25
N ARG A 121 -26.42 1.50 2.72
CA ARG A 121 -27.41 0.73 1.95
C ARG A 121 -28.68 1.54 1.66
N GLN A 122 -29.14 2.36 2.61
CA GLN A 122 -30.27 3.29 2.38
C GLN A 122 -29.96 4.35 1.32
N ALA A 123 -28.70 4.75 1.19
CA ALA A 123 -28.22 5.64 0.14
C ALA A 123 -27.93 4.93 -1.21
N ASN A 124 -28.32 3.66 -1.36
CA ASN A 124 -28.03 2.80 -2.52
C ASN A 124 -26.52 2.58 -2.78
N ILE A 125 -25.68 2.66 -1.74
CA ILE A 125 -24.24 2.41 -1.82
C ILE A 125 -23.92 1.13 -1.04
N GLU A 126 -23.30 0.16 -1.71
CA GLU A 126 -22.87 -1.07 -1.04
C GLU A 126 -21.70 -0.77 -0.09
N PRO A 127 -21.85 -1.03 1.22
CA PRO A 127 -20.79 -0.71 2.18
C PRO A 127 -19.61 -1.64 2.00
N GLN A 128 -18.41 -1.09 2.15
CA GLN A 128 -17.19 -1.90 2.10
C GLN A 128 -17.16 -2.89 3.29
N PRO A 129 -16.80 -4.17 3.07
CA PRO A 129 -16.72 -5.14 4.15
C PRO A 129 -15.65 -4.76 5.17
N SER A 130 -15.97 -4.96 6.44
CA SER A 130 -15.08 -4.70 7.57
C SER A 130 -14.27 -5.94 7.95
N LEU A 131 -13.21 -5.72 8.72
CA LEU A 131 -12.40 -6.82 9.25
C LEU A 131 -13.22 -7.75 10.15
N SER A 132 -14.18 -7.22 10.90
CA SER A 132 -15.09 -8.01 11.74
C SER A 132 -15.90 -9.02 10.94
N ASP A 133 -16.30 -8.67 9.72
CA ASP A 133 -17.05 -9.56 8.83
C ASP A 133 -16.19 -10.77 8.42
N VAL A 134 -14.87 -10.58 8.23
CA VAL A 134 -13.94 -11.68 7.94
C VAL A 134 -13.86 -12.67 9.12
N ARG A 135 -13.78 -12.16 10.35
CA ARG A 135 -13.77 -13.02 11.56
C ARG A 135 -15.08 -13.79 11.69
N ARG A 136 -16.21 -13.16 11.40
CA ARG A 136 -17.53 -13.80 11.40
C ARG A 136 -17.58 -14.94 10.38
N LEU A 137 -17.21 -14.69 9.13
CA LEU A 137 -17.17 -15.70 8.07
C LEU A 137 -16.24 -16.87 8.42
N LEU A 138 -15.04 -16.58 8.94
CA LEU A 138 -14.12 -17.64 9.36
C LEU A 138 -14.72 -18.49 10.49
N THR A 139 -15.46 -17.89 11.42
CA THR A 139 -16.12 -18.63 12.50
C THR A 139 -17.27 -19.49 11.95
N GLU A 140 -18.10 -18.93 11.06
CA GLU A 140 -19.25 -19.60 10.44
C GLU A 140 -18.88 -20.69 9.43
N TYR A 141 -17.72 -20.62 8.79
CA TYR A 141 -17.31 -21.62 7.80
C TYR A 141 -16.26 -22.60 8.33
N ALA A 142 -15.35 -22.15 9.20
CA ALA A 142 -14.24 -23.00 9.69
C ALA A 142 -14.54 -23.64 11.05
N ILE A 143 -15.28 -22.99 11.94
CA ILE A 143 -15.48 -23.47 13.32
C ILE A 143 -16.86 -24.11 13.50
N LEU A 144 -17.93 -23.43 13.08
CA LEU A 144 -19.31 -23.93 13.16
C LEU A 144 -19.90 -23.97 11.75
N PRO A 145 -19.90 -25.11 11.03
CA PRO A 145 -20.39 -25.19 9.66
C PRO A 145 -21.92 -25.11 9.60
N LEU A 146 -22.48 -23.91 9.81
CA LEU A 146 -23.91 -23.61 9.72
C LEU A 146 -24.38 -23.47 8.26
N GLY A 147 -23.45 -23.37 7.31
CA GLY A 147 -23.70 -23.25 5.88
C GLY A 147 -23.65 -24.56 5.09
N LYS A 148 -23.54 -25.72 5.75
CA LYS A 148 -23.67 -27.02 5.07
C LYS A 148 -25.15 -27.38 4.97
N THR A 149 -25.78 -27.05 3.84
CA THR A 149 -26.95 -27.80 3.38
C THR A 149 -26.50 -29.23 3.12
N PHE A 150 -26.91 -30.15 3.99
CA PHE A 150 -26.85 -31.59 3.74
C PHE A 150 -27.82 -31.98 2.63
#